data_AF-A0A378F5I3-F1
#
_entry.id   AF-A0A378F5I3-F1
#
_cell.length_a   1.000
_cell.length_b   1.000
_cell.length_c   1.000
_cell.angle_alpha   90.00
_cell.angle_beta   90.00
_cell.angle_gamma   90.00
#
_symmetry.space_group_name_H-M   'P 1'
#
loop_
_entity.id
_entity.type
_entity.pdbx_description
1 polymer ?
#
loop_
_entity_poly.entity_id
_entity_poly.type
_entity_poly.pdbx_seq_one_letter_code
_entity_poly.pdbx_strand_id
1 'polypeptide(L)' 'MKIVIALDSFKGSCSAQAACAAVAQGLRRVDQTLELVEMPVSDGGEGLLSTLADSPLLKGRCGNSSAVPRLMASPCRRIS' A
#
# COMPACT_ATOMS: atom_id res chain seq x y z
N MET A 1 -14.25 -17.31 12.16
CA MET A 1 -14.02 -17.30 10.69
C MET A 1 -12.87 -16.36 10.38
N LYS A 2 -12.13 -16.61 9.29
CA LYS A 2 -10.98 -15.80 8.89
C LYS A 2 -11.30 -14.96 7.66
N ILE A 3 -10.99 -13.66 7.71
CA ILE A 3 -11.25 -12.69 6.65
C ILE A 3 -9.93 -12.03 6.26
N VAL A 4 -9.65 -12.01 4.96
CA VAL A 4 -8.52 -11.27 4.40
C VAL A 4 -9.04 -9.96 3.82
N ILE A 5 -8.48 -8.84 4.25
CA ILE A 5 -8.81 -7.50 3.79
C ILE A 5 -7.67 -7.05 2.87
N ALA A 6 -7.91 -7.14 1.56
CA ALA A 6 -6.93 -6.80 0.54
C ALA A 6 -7.43 -5.64 -0.32
N LEU A 7 -7.16 -4.41 0.13
CA LEU A 7 -7.62 -3.19 -0.54
C LEU A 7 -6.45 -2.41 -1.13
N ASP A 8 -6.72 -1.73 -2.24
CA ASP A 8 -5.85 -0.70 -2.81
C ASP A 8 -6.19 0.69 -2.23
N SER A 9 -5.33 1.65 -2.51
CA SER A 9 -5.53 3.05 -2.21
C SER A 9 -6.75 3.62 -2.93
N PHE A 10 -7.48 4.47 -2.22
CA PHE A 10 -8.51 5.31 -2.82
C PHE A 10 -7.85 6.61 -3.26
N LYS A 11 -7.59 6.72 -4.57
CA LYS A 11 -6.87 7.86 -5.15
C LYS A 11 -7.47 9.20 -4.71
N GLY A 12 -6.64 10.06 -4.13
CA GLY A 12 -7.06 11.37 -3.61
C GLY A 12 -7.83 11.34 -2.29
N SER A 13 -7.97 10.17 -1.64
CA SER A 13 -8.70 10.01 -0.38
C SER A 13 -7.85 9.36 0.70
N CYS A 14 -7.56 8.07 0.59
CA CYS A 14 -6.84 7.33 1.62
C CYS A 14 -5.90 6.26 1.04
N SER A 15 -4.86 5.92 1.79
CA SER A 15 -3.91 4.86 1.41
C SER A 15 -4.55 3.48 1.56
N ALA A 16 -3.98 2.48 0.88
CA ALA A 16 -4.38 1.08 0.99
C ALA A 16 -4.39 0.59 2.46
N GLN A 17 -3.36 1.00 3.22
CA GLN A 17 -3.23 0.74 4.65
C GLN A 17 -4.39 1.31 5.45
N ALA A 18 -4.71 2.59 5.24
CA ALA A 18 -5.79 3.26 5.96
C ALA A 18 -7.15 2.64 5.63
N ALA A 19 -7.37 2.27 4.35
CA ALA A 19 -8.58 1.58 3.93
C ALA A 19 -8.73 0.21 4.62
N CYS A 20 -7.67 -0.61 4.65
CA CYS A 20 -7.68 -1.91 5.32
C CYS A 20 -7.98 -1.77 6.82
N ALA A 21 -7.34 -0.82 7.49
CA ALA A 21 -7.53 -0.57 8.92
C ALA A 21 -8.97 -0.11 9.23
N ALA A 22 -9.55 0.75 8.39
CA ALA A 22 -10.92 1.22 8.57
C ALA A 22 -11.95 0.08 8.44
N VAL A 23 -11.77 -0.81 7.46
CA VAL A 23 -12.62 -1.99 7.29
C VAL A 23 -12.43 -2.96 8.46
N ALA A 24 -11.19 -3.21 8.89
CA ALA A 24 -10.92 -4.06 10.04
C ALA A 24 -11.59 -3.54 11.32
N GLN A 25 -11.53 -2.23 11.55
CA GLN A 25 -12.22 -1.58 12.66
C GLN A 25 -13.76 -1.69 12.55
N GLY A 26 -14.31 -1.60 11.33
CA GLY A 26 -15.73 -1.87 11.07
C GLY A 26 -16.12 -3.29 11.45
N LEU A 27 -15.37 -4.28 10.98
CA LEU A 27 -15.65 -5.69 11.25
C LEU A 27 -15.52 -6.05 12.74
N ARG A 28 -14.48 -5.54 13.41
CA ARG A 28 -14.29 -5.74 14.87
C ARG A 28 -15.43 -5.14 15.71
N ARG A 29 -16.14 -4.12 15.22
CA ARG A 29 -17.31 -3.56 15.91
C ARG A 29 -18.53 -4.48 15.85
N VAL A 30 -18.63 -5.32 14.82
CA VAL A 30 -19.72 -6.27 14.65
C VAL A 30 -19.42 -7.58 15.38
N ASP A 31 -18.21 -8.10 15.23
CA ASP A 31 -17.78 -9.35 15.85
C ASP A 31 -16.27 -9.32 16.15
N GLN A 32 -15.93 -9.43 17.43
CA GLN A 32 -14.54 -9.41 17.90
C GLN A 32 -13.84 -10.76 17.75
N THR A 33 -14.57 -11.83 17.45
CA THR A 33 -14.03 -13.18 17.28
C THR A 33 -13.53 -13.45 15.86
N LEU A 34 -13.72 -12.50 14.94
CA LEU A 34 -13.22 -12.60 13.57
C LEU A 34 -11.70 -12.50 13.52
N GLU A 35 -11.06 -13.47 12.88
CA GLU A 35 -9.64 -13.38 12.55
C GLU A 35 -9.47 -12.53 11.30
N LEU A 36 -8.89 -11.34 11.45
CA LEU A 36 -8.71 -10.38 10.36
C LEU A 36 -7.24 -10.32 9.95
N VAL A 37 -6.98 -10.48 8.64
CA VAL A 37 -5.65 -10.30 8.05
C VAL A 37 -5.71 -9.08 7.13
N GLU A 38 -5.00 -8.02 7.49
CA GLU A 38 -4.88 -6.79 6.70
C GLU A 38 -3.72 -6.96 5.70
N MET A 39 -4.01 -6.87 4.40
CA MET A 39 -3.05 -7.05 3.32
C MET A 39 -3.19 -5.92 2.28
N PRO A 40 -2.63 -4.74 2.54
CA PRO A 40 -2.65 -3.62 1.60
C PRO A 40 -2.01 -4.04 0.26
N VAL A 41 -2.68 -3.76 -0.85
CA VAL A 41 -2.22 -4.08 -2.21
C VAL A 41 -2.06 -2.81 -3.04
N SER A 42 -1.24 -2.87 -4.10
CA SER A 42 -1.11 -1.81 -5.09
C SER A 42 -0.82 -2.42 -6.46
N ASP A 43 -1.30 -1.77 -7.51
CA ASP A 43 -1.13 -2.16 -8.92
C ASP A 43 0.18 -1.68 -9.56
N GLY A 44 1.01 -0.94 -8.82
CA GLY A 44 2.23 -0.32 -9.33
C GLY A 44 2.18 1.20 -9.43
N GLY A 45 1.07 1.82 -9.03
CA GLY A 45 0.97 3.26 -8.88
C GLY A 45 1.80 3.85 -7.74
N GLU A 46 1.51 5.10 -7.38
CA GLU A 46 2.23 5.85 -6.34
C GLU A 46 2.22 5.15 -4.95
N GLY A 47 1.23 4.28 -4.70
CA GLY A 47 1.09 3.48 -3.48
C GLY A 47 1.92 2.19 -3.43
N LEU A 48 2.68 1.87 -4.48
CA LEU A 48 3.48 0.63 -4.53
C LEU A 48 4.57 0.62 -3.45
N LEU A 49 5.29 1.73 -3.27
CA LEU A 49 6.40 1.76 -2.30
C LEU A 49 5.91 1.62 -0.86
N SER A 50 4.78 2.23 -0.51
CA SER A 50 4.19 2.10 0.83
C SER A 50 3.69 0.67 1.08
N THR A 51 3.02 0.06 0.11
CA THR A 51 2.55 -1.33 0.22
C THR A 51 3.70 -2.33 0.28
N LEU A 52 4.78 -2.12 -0.49
CA LEU A 52 5.99 -2.94 -0.40
C LEU A 52 6.73 -2.78 0.94
N ALA A 53 6.78 -1.56 1.49
CA ALA A 53 7.43 -1.32 2.79
C ALA A 53 6.74 -2.07 3.94
N ASP A 54 5.42 -2.25 3.84
CA ASP A 54 4.64 -3.01 4.81
C ASP A 54 4.71 -4.52 4.61
N SER A 55 5.22 -4.98 3.47
CA SER A 55 5.41 -6.41 3.22
C SER A 55 6.44 -7.00 4.18
N PRO A 56 6.12 -8.08 4.91
CA PRO A 56 7.04 -8.69 5.87
C PRO A 56 8.32 -9.24 5.22
N LEU A 57 8.29 -9.54 3.90
CA LEU A 57 9.45 -10.03 3.16
C LEU A 57 10.46 -8.93 2.79
N LEU A 58 10.02 -7.66 2.78
CA LEU A 58 10.81 -6.52 2.31
C LEU A 58 11.07 -5.48 3.40
N LYS A 59 10.58 -5.74 4.62
CA LYS A 59 10.73 -4.87 5.78
C LYS A 59 12.21 -4.63 6.08
N GLY A 60 12.63 -3.36 6.03
CA GLY A 60 14.02 -2.94 6.25
C GLY A 60 14.93 -2.96 5.01
N ARG A 61 14.43 -3.36 3.83
CA ARG A 61 15.19 -3.30 2.56
C ARG A 61 14.80 -2.12 1.68
N CYS A 62 13.62 -1.52 1.90
CA CYS A 62 13.24 -0.23 1.34
C CYS A 62 13.71 0.90 2.26
N GLY A 63 14.98 1.28 2.13
CA GLY A 63 15.56 2.45 2.80
C GLY A 63 15.59 3.67 1.87
N ASN A 64 15.70 4.86 2.45
CA ASN A 64 15.75 6.12 1.71
C ASN A 64 16.90 6.12 0.69
N SER A 65 16.53 6.19 -0.57
CA SER A 65 17.39 6.50 -1.69
C SER A 65 17.88 7.96 -1.66
N SER A 66 18.61 8.37 -0.61
CA SER A 66 19.35 9.63 -0.64
C SER A 66 20.54 9.60 -1.61
N ALA A 67 20.78 8.46 -2.26
CA ALA A 67 21.84 8.25 -3.24
C ALA A 67 21.32 7.73 -4.61
N VAL A 68 20.10 8.09 -5.04
CA VAL A 68 19.78 7.98 -6.47
C VAL A 68 20.45 9.17 -7.15
N PRO A 69 21.46 8.97 -8.02
CA PRO A 69 21.98 10.06 -8.83
C PRO A 69 20.79 10.63 -9.58
N ARG A 70 20.61 11.95 -9.51
CA ARG A 70 19.54 12.68 -10.18
C ARG A 70 19.67 12.41 -11.68
N LEU A 71 19.09 11.30 -12.16
CA LEU A 71 19.07 10.94 -13.55
C LEU A 71 18.18 11.99 -14.19
N MET A 72 18.83 12.92 -14.87
CA MET A 72 18.24 13.98 -15.66
C MET A 72 16.97 13.47 -16.33
N ALA A 73 15.84 14.06 -15.97
CA ALA A 73 14.56 13.85 -16.60
C ALA A 73 14.74 14.10 -18.11
N SER A 74 14.93 13.02 -18.86
CA SER A 74 14.87 13.06 -20.31
C SER A 74 13.42 13.41 -20.66
N PRO A 75 13.16 14.45 -21.46
CA PRO A 75 11.80 14.84 -21.76
C PRO A 75 11.13 13.67 -22.48
N CYS A 76 10.07 13.14 -21.88
CA CYS A 76 9.23 12.13 -22.48
C CYS A 76 8.66 12.74 -23.77
N ARG A 77 9.28 12.44 -24.92
CA ARG A 77 8.76 12.86 -26.22
C ARG A 77 7.41 12.18 -26.39
N ARG A 78 6.36 13.01 -26.38
CA ARG A 78 5.01 12.68 -26.79
C ARG A 78 5.12 12.02 -28.17
N ILE A 79 4.91 10.71 -28.23
CA ILE A 79 4.62 10.04 -29.50
C ILE A 79 3.25 10.57 -29.92
N SER A 80 3.24 11.09 -31.14
CA SER A 80 2.15 11.73 -31.91
C SER A 80 0.73 11.40 -31.47
#